data_AF-A0A7G7GAY8-F1
#
_entry.id   AF-A0A7G7GAY8-F1
#
_cell.length_a   1.000
_cell.length_b   1.000
_cell.length_c   1.000
_cell.angle_alpha   90.00
_cell.angle_beta   90.00
_cell.angle_gamma   90.00
#
_symmetry.space_group_name_H-M   'P 1'
#
loop_
_entity.id
_entity.type
_entity.pdbx_description
1 polymer ?
#
loop_
_entity_poly.entity_id
_entity_poly.type
_entity_poly.pdbx_seq_one_letter_code
_entity_poly.pdbx_strand_id
1 'polypeptide(L)'
;MKKIINLVVLLFLFSCSHAQERRNSKSLTGNTKEDIIILLPKGQYHVDIIDKIEMDPKAQLLMQKLQAAVQKNPDWFIEQQRKVKTGEPLPYSKQLGLTKEEYEEFVNLPKNPNSLNMTKSSSETVAIKYSECKITFVGSGRLKVLDELSINLNELTAKFGKIELPKPESVNINTADNGLRSKWQGFSWRFEEAN
;
A
#
# COMPACT_ATOMS: atom_id res chain seq x y z
N MET A 1 1.48 -4.64 -23.51
CA MET A 1 0.95 -4.94 -22.15
C MET A 1 1.71 -4.08 -21.16
N LYS A 2 1.09 -2.97 -20.73
CA LYS A 2 1.64 -2.06 -19.71
C LYS A 2 1.68 -2.83 -18.38
N LYS A 3 2.86 -3.01 -17.79
CA LYS A 3 3.02 -3.58 -16.45
C LYS A 3 2.85 -2.43 -15.46
N ILE A 4 1.65 -2.29 -14.91
CA ILE A 4 1.43 -1.40 -13.77
C ILE A 4 2.08 -2.08 -12.57
N ILE A 5 3.31 -1.69 -12.25
CA ILE A 5 3.95 -2.05 -10.99
C ILE A 5 3.51 -0.98 -9.99
N ASN A 6 2.37 -1.23 -9.34
CA ASN A 6 1.97 -0.45 -8.17
C ASN A 6 2.84 -0.89 -6.99
N LEU A 7 4.06 -0.34 -6.90
CA LEU A 7 4.85 -0.43 -5.69
C LEU A 7 4.39 0.69 -4.74
N VAL A 8 3.36 0.40 -3.95
CA VAL A 8 2.90 1.28 -2.87
C VAL A 8 3.76 0.99 -1.64
N VAL A 9 4.84 1.74 -1.45
CA VAL A 9 5.62 1.73 -0.20
C VAL A 9 5.00 2.76 0.74
N LEU A 10 4.08 2.31 1.60
CA LEU A 10 3.45 3.14 2.64
C LEU A 10 4.27 3.00 3.94
N LEU A 11 5.03 4.04 4.26
CA LEU A 11 5.83 4.12 5.48
C LEU A 11 5.02 4.79 6.57
N PHE A 12 4.56 4.00 7.52
CA PHE A 12 4.00 4.55 8.74
C PHE A 12 5.06 4.64 9.80
N LEU A 13 5.41 5.86 10.20
CA LEU A 13 6.19 6.11 11.40
C LEU A 13 5.33 5.90 12.66
N PHE A 14 4.81 4.70 12.88
CA PHE A 14 4.21 4.37 14.17
C PHE A 14 5.31 4.06 15.17
N SER A 15 5.62 5.04 16.00
CA SER A 15 6.41 4.87 17.21
C SER A 15 5.61 4.00 18.19
N CYS A 16 5.66 2.68 18.04
CA CYS A 16 5.13 1.76 19.03
C CYS A 16 6.12 1.71 20.21
N SER A 17 5.94 2.62 21.16
CA SER A 17 6.38 2.42 22.53
C SER A 17 5.15 2.43 23.41
N HIS A 18 5.03 1.44 24.29
CA HIS A 18 4.06 1.42 25.38
C HIS A 18 4.40 2.54 26.37
N ALA A 19 4.04 3.75 25.98
CA ALA A 19 3.85 4.97 26.74
C ALA A 19 3.16 5.90 25.73
N GLN A 20 1.82 5.93 25.73
CA GLN A 20 1.07 6.95 25.01
C GLN A 20 1.32 8.30 25.71
N GLU A 21 2.50 8.86 25.53
CA GLU A 21 2.59 10.32 25.47
C GLU A 21 1.88 10.70 24.18
N ARG A 22 0.73 11.35 24.32
CA ARG A 22 0.10 12.09 23.22
C ARG A 22 1.16 13.02 22.65
N ARG A 23 1.83 12.64 21.56
CA ARG A 23 2.34 13.66 20.65
C ARG A 23 1.10 14.41 20.20
N ASN A 24 0.96 15.65 20.67
CA ASN A 24 0.07 16.62 20.06
C ASN A 24 0.50 16.72 18.59
N SER A 25 -0.06 15.90 17.71
CA SER A 25 0.13 16.06 16.28
C SER A 25 -0.42 17.44 15.97
N LYS A 26 0.47 18.37 15.62
CA LYS A 26 0.04 19.69 15.17
C LYS A 26 -0.97 19.47 14.05
N SER A 27 -2.11 20.13 14.14
CA SER A 27 -3.08 20.13 13.04
C SER A 27 -2.39 20.62 11.77
N LEU A 28 -2.74 20.01 10.65
CA LEU A 28 -2.26 20.46 9.34
C LEU A 28 -2.75 21.90 9.11
N THR A 29 -1.85 22.73 8.60
CA THR A 29 -2.04 24.18 8.36
C THR A 29 -2.71 24.45 7.02
N GLY A 30 -2.74 23.47 6.11
CA GLY A 30 -3.19 23.62 4.74
C GLY A 30 -2.09 24.12 3.81
N ASN A 31 -0.91 24.47 4.33
CA ASN A 31 0.29 24.73 3.55
C ASN A 31 1.03 23.40 3.32
N THR A 32 1.08 22.94 2.06
CA THR A 32 1.69 21.65 1.71
C THR A 32 3.12 21.47 2.23
N LYS A 33 3.95 22.51 2.15
CA LYS A 33 5.35 22.43 2.62
C LYS A 33 5.40 22.24 4.13
N GLU A 34 4.66 23.05 4.88
CA GLU A 34 4.60 22.97 6.34
C GLU A 34 3.99 21.64 6.81
N ASP A 35 2.94 21.20 6.15
CA ASP A 35 2.23 19.96 6.47
C ASP A 35 3.12 18.73 6.24
N ILE A 36 3.91 18.70 5.17
CA ILE A 36 4.91 17.65 4.95
C ILE A 36 5.94 17.63 6.10
N ILE A 37 6.38 18.80 6.56
CA ILE A 37 7.34 18.90 7.68
C ILE A 37 6.71 18.43 8.99
N ILE A 38 5.43 18.75 9.22
CA ILE A 38 4.67 18.29 10.39
C ILE A 38 4.51 16.76 10.38
N LEU A 39 4.23 16.17 9.22
CA LEU A 39 4.03 14.73 9.06
C LEU A 39 5.34 13.92 9.13
N LEU A 40 6.45 14.52 8.71
CA LEU A 40 7.76 13.85 8.63
C LEU A 40 8.82 14.56 9.49
N PRO A 41 8.64 14.68 10.82
CA PRO A 41 9.59 15.37 11.67
C PRO A 41 10.99 14.75 11.58
N LYS A 42 12.02 15.59 11.71
CA LYS A 42 13.41 15.13 11.77
C LYS A 42 13.61 14.26 13.02
N GLY A 43 14.24 13.10 12.86
CA GLY A 43 14.53 12.22 13.98
C GLY A 43 14.78 10.78 13.56
N GLN A 44 14.99 9.91 14.54
CA GLN A 44 15.06 8.47 14.33
C GLN A 44 13.81 7.83 14.93
N TYR A 45 13.19 6.94 14.16
CA TYR A 45 11.92 6.31 14.50
C TYR A 45 12.05 4.80 14.41
N HIS A 46 11.45 4.12 15.39
CA HIS A 46 11.12 2.71 15.26
C HIS A 46 9.73 2.60 14.66
N VAL A 47 9.58 1.79 13.62
CA VAL A 47 8.40 1.79 12.75
C VAL A 47 7.97 0.36 12.45
N ASP A 48 6.66 0.17 12.34
CA ASP A 48 6.08 -1.10 11.95
C ASP A 48 5.95 -1.20 10.43
N ILE A 49 6.39 -2.33 9.88
CA ILE A 49 6.17 -2.68 8.48
C ILE A 49 4.86 -3.47 8.42
N ILE A 50 3.86 -2.88 7.76
CA ILE A 50 2.50 -3.43 7.64
C ILE A 50 2.31 -3.94 6.21
N ASP A 51 2.81 -5.14 5.93
CA ASP A 51 2.72 -5.77 4.60
C ASP A 51 2.38 -7.26 4.65
N LYS A 52 2.14 -7.81 5.85
CA LYS A 52 1.63 -9.17 5.99
C LYS A 52 0.15 -9.16 5.67
N ILE A 53 -0.27 -9.97 4.70
CA ILE A 53 -1.69 -10.15 4.38
C ILE A 53 -2.21 -11.32 5.22
N GLU A 54 -3.14 -11.01 6.12
CA GLU A 54 -3.96 -11.98 6.82
C GLU A 54 -5.30 -12.11 6.14
N MET A 55 -5.66 -13.33 5.81
CA MET A 55 -6.86 -13.67 5.07
C MET A 55 -7.78 -14.47 5.96
N ASP A 56 -9.08 -14.23 5.83
CA ASP A 56 -10.08 -15.09 6.47
C ASP A 56 -9.89 -16.55 6.02
N PRO A 57 -9.98 -17.56 6.92
CA PRO A 57 -9.75 -18.97 6.56
C PRO A 57 -10.59 -19.46 5.38
N LYS A 58 -11.82 -18.96 5.25
CA LYS A 58 -12.71 -19.32 4.13
C LYS A 58 -12.20 -18.71 2.83
N ALA A 59 -11.80 -17.43 2.86
CA ALA A 59 -11.18 -16.77 1.72
C ALA A 59 -9.89 -17.48 1.27
N GLN A 60 -9.07 -17.92 2.24
CA GLN A 60 -7.85 -18.68 1.98
C GLN A 60 -8.17 -20.02 1.30
N LEU A 61 -9.19 -20.75 1.77
CA LEU A 61 -9.64 -22.00 1.16
C LEU A 61 -10.11 -21.81 -0.28
N LEU A 62 -10.91 -20.77 -0.54
CA LEU A 62 -11.40 -20.44 -1.89
C LEU A 62 -10.24 -20.12 -2.83
N MET A 63 -9.25 -19.34 -2.36
CA MET A 63 -8.04 -19.04 -3.14
C MET A 63 -7.22 -20.29 -3.43
N GLN A 64 -7.04 -21.19 -2.46
CA GLN A 64 -6.31 -22.45 -2.67
C GLN A 64 -7.00 -23.36 -3.69
N LYS A 65 -8.34 -23.48 -3.62
CA LYS A 65 -9.12 -24.24 -4.60
C LYS A 65 -8.96 -23.69 -6.00
N LEU A 66 -9.09 -22.38 -6.16
CA LEU A 66 -8.89 -21.70 -7.43
C LEU A 66 -7.47 -21.93 -7.96
N GLN A 67 -6.44 -21.72 -7.12
CA GLN A 67 -5.05 -21.93 -7.50
C GLN A 67 -4.80 -23.37 -7.97
N ALA A 68 -5.32 -24.37 -7.25
CA ALA A 68 -5.20 -25.77 -7.64
C ALA A 68 -5.91 -26.06 -8.97
N ALA A 69 -7.05 -25.42 -9.23
CA ALA A 69 -7.79 -25.58 -10.49
C ALA A 69 -7.06 -24.93 -11.68
N VAL A 70 -6.48 -23.74 -11.48
CA VAL A 70 -5.63 -23.06 -12.47
C VAL A 70 -4.38 -23.87 -12.78
N GLN A 71 -3.72 -24.44 -11.76
CA GLN A 71 -2.56 -25.32 -11.96
C GLN A 71 -2.90 -26.58 -12.75
N LYS A 72 -4.12 -27.12 -12.61
CA LYS A 72 -4.60 -28.27 -13.39
C LYS A 72 -4.93 -27.91 -14.84
N ASN A 73 -5.36 -26.68 -15.11
CA ASN A 73 -5.83 -26.24 -16.43
C ASN A 73 -5.24 -24.86 -16.84
N PRO A 74 -3.90 -24.73 -16.97
CA PRO A 74 -3.28 -23.42 -17.19
C PRO A 74 -3.65 -22.79 -18.53
N ASP A 75 -3.70 -23.58 -19.61
CA ASP A 75 -4.01 -23.08 -20.96
C ASP A 75 -5.43 -22.54 -21.05
N TRP A 76 -6.39 -23.28 -20.49
CA TRP A 76 -7.78 -22.84 -20.41
C TRP A 76 -7.89 -21.52 -19.64
N PHE A 77 -7.19 -21.38 -18.51
CA PHE A 77 -7.23 -20.16 -17.72
C PHE A 77 -6.68 -18.95 -18.49
N ILE A 78 -5.55 -19.13 -19.20
CA ILE A 78 -4.97 -18.09 -20.05
C ILE A 78 -5.94 -17.67 -21.16
N GLU A 79 -6.61 -18.64 -21.81
CA GLU A 79 -7.61 -18.34 -22.84
C GLU A 79 -8.80 -17.56 -22.30
N GLN A 80 -9.32 -17.92 -21.12
CA GLN A 80 -10.41 -17.17 -20.51
C GLN A 80 -9.98 -15.77 -20.11
N GLN A 81 -8.77 -15.61 -19.55
CA GLN A 81 -8.27 -14.29 -19.15
C GLN A 81 -8.14 -13.35 -20.34
N ARG A 82 -7.80 -13.85 -21.54
CA ARG A 82 -7.76 -13.04 -22.78
C ARG A 82 -9.14 -12.53 -23.22
N LYS A 83 -10.21 -13.22 -22.83
CA LYS A 83 -11.60 -12.89 -23.21
C LYS A 83 -12.25 -11.89 -22.25
N VAL A 84 -11.68 -11.74 -21.05
CA VAL A 84 -12.24 -10.90 -19.99
C VAL A 84 -11.57 -9.53 -19.99
N LYS A 85 -12.36 -8.48 -19.78
CA LYS A 85 -11.84 -7.12 -19.71
C LYS A 85 -10.99 -6.95 -18.46
N THR A 86 -9.95 -6.14 -18.56
CA THR A 86 -9.11 -5.80 -17.41
C THR A 86 -9.97 -5.21 -16.28
N GLY A 87 -9.88 -5.81 -15.09
CA GLY A 87 -10.65 -5.40 -13.91
C GLY A 87 -11.96 -6.13 -13.67
N GLU A 88 -12.44 -6.94 -14.63
CA GLU A 88 -13.62 -7.80 -14.44
C GLU A 88 -13.22 -9.21 -13.96
N PRO A 89 -14.00 -9.85 -13.07
CA PRO A 89 -13.74 -11.23 -12.68
C PRO A 89 -14.04 -12.19 -13.85
N LEU A 90 -13.30 -13.32 -13.89
CA LEU A 90 -13.57 -14.39 -14.85
C LEU A 90 -14.97 -14.97 -14.63
N PRO A 91 -15.83 -15.10 -15.65
CA PRO A 91 -17.14 -15.74 -15.50
C PRO A 91 -17.05 -17.12 -14.85
N TYR A 92 -18.11 -17.50 -14.10
CA TYR A 92 -18.17 -18.80 -13.46
C TYR A 92 -17.97 -19.94 -14.47
N SER A 93 -17.07 -20.86 -14.14
CA SER A 93 -16.90 -22.14 -14.82
C SER A 93 -16.55 -23.21 -13.78
N LYS A 94 -16.99 -24.45 -14.03
CA LYS A 94 -16.60 -25.62 -13.23
C LYS A 94 -15.08 -25.83 -13.21
N GLN A 95 -14.38 -25.37 -14.25
CA GLN A 95 -12.91 -25.46 -14.35
C GLN A 95 -12.17 -24.54 -13.36
N LEU A 96 -12.88 -23.62 -12.69
CA LEU A 96 -12.34 -22.83 -11.57
C LEU A 96 -12.23 -23.65 -10.28
N GLY A 97 -12.79 -24.87 -10.22
CA GLY A 97 -12.74 -25.74 -9.05
C GLY A 97 -13.57 -25.26 -7.86
N LEU A 98 -14.51 -24.34 -8.09
CA LEU A 98 -15.43 -23.78 -7.12
C LEU A 98 -16.87 -24.16 -7.47
N THR A 99 -17.75 -24.31 -6.46
CA THR A 99 -19.19 -24.28 -6.71
C THR A 99 -19.65 -22.88 -7.14
N LYS A 100 -20.91 -22.74 -7.58
CA LYS A 100 -21.44 -21.41 -7.95
C LYS A 100 -21.46 -20.49 -6.75
N GLU A 101 -21.88 -21.00 -5.61
CA GLU A 101 -21.97 -20.30 -4.34
C GLU A 101 -20.58 -19.88 -3.86
N GLU A 102 -19.60 -20.80 -3.91
CA GLU A 102 -18.21 -20.52 -3.58
C GLU A 102 -17.58 -19.47 -4.50
N TYR A 103 -17.91 -19.50 -5.79
CA TYR A 103 -17.47 -18.50 -6.75
C TYR A 103 -18.09 -17.13 -6.47
N GLU A 104 -19.39 -17.07 -6.16
CA GLU A 104 -20.08 -15.83 -5.78
C GLU A 104 -19.48 -15.21 -4.52
N GLU A 105 -19.12 -16.02 -3.54
CA GLU A 105 -18.40 -15.56 -2.36
C GLU A 105 -16.99 -15.07 -2.72
N PHE A 106 -16.26 -15.82 -3.55
CA PHE A 106 -14.91 -15.47 -3.98
C PHE A 106 -14.86 -14.10 -4.69
N VAL A 107 -15.76 -13.85 -5.65
CA VAL A 107 -15.79 -12.56 -6.38
C VAL A 107 -16.20 -11.38 -5.50
N ASN A 108 -16.85 -11.65 -4.36
CA ASN A 108 -17.23 -10.63 -3.39
C ASN A 108 -16.21 -10.46 -2.26
N LEU A 109 -15.14 -11.26 -2.19
CA LEU A 109 -14.07 -11.08 -1.20
C LEU A 109 -13.53 -9.64 -1.18
N PRO A 110 -13.19 -8.99 -2.32
CA PRO A 110 -12.67 -7.63 -2.29
C PRO A 110 -13.65 -6.59 -1.71
N LYS A 111 -14.96 -6.90 -1.67
CA LYS A 111 -15.99 -6.02 -1.08
C LYS A 111 -16.15 -6.24 0.43
N ASN A 112 -15.61 -7.32 0.97
CA ASN A 112 -15.64 -7.60 2.39
C ASN A 112 -14.38 -7.03 3.05
N PRO A 113 -14.49 -5.97 3.86
CA PRO A 113 -13.33 -5.30 4.47
C PRO A 113 -12.62 -6.15 5.54
N ASN A 114 -13.23 -7.26 5.96
CA ASN A 114 -12.61 -8.23 6.86
C ASN A 114 -11.88 -9.37 6.13
N SER A 115 -12.03 -9.49 4.81
CA SER A 115 -11.48 -10.62 4.05
C SER A 115 -9.96 -10.56 3.88
N LEU A 116 -9.39 -9.36 3.84
CA LEU A 116 -7.97 -9.09 3.64
C LEU A 116 -7.52 -8.02 4.61
N ASN A 117 -6.62 -8.39 5.51
CA ASN A 117 -6.11 -7.51 6.56
C ASN A 117 -4.62 -7.35 6.39
N MET A 118 -4.15 -6.11 6.30
CA MET A 118 -2.72 -5.84 6.35
C MET A 118 -2.31 -5.75 7.81
N THR A 119 -1.48 -6.67 8.27
CA THR A 119 -0.96 -6.73 9.63
C THR A 119 0.54 -6.52 9.64
N LYS A 120 1.04 -6.23 10.84
CA LYS A 120 2.47 -6.06 11.09
C LYS A 120 3.23 -7.34 10.72
N SER A 121 4.24 -7.22 9.87
CA SER A 121 5.19 -8.30 9.59
C SER A 121 6.44 -8.22 10.45
N SER A 122 6.93 -7.01 10.70
CA SER A 122 8.20 -6.74 11.38
C SER A 122 8.26 -5.28 11.85
N SER A 123 9.29 -4.93 12.61
CA SER A 123 9.60 -3.55 12.95
C SER A 123 11.06 -3.25 12.65
N GLU A 124 11.31 -2.07 12.13
CA GLU A 124 12.63 -1.62 11.73
C GLU A 124 12.83 -0.16 12.13
N THR A 125 14.00 0.41 11.83
CA THR A 125 14.30 1.81 12.11
C THR A 125 14.43 2.62 10.83
N VAL A 126 13.97 3.87 10.89
CA VAL A 126 14.18 4.86 9.84
C VAL A 126 14.58 6.19 10.47
N ALA A 127 15.64 6.79 9.96
CA ALA A 127 16.05 8.14 10.32
C ALA A 127 15.62 9.11 9.23
N ILE A 128 14.91 10.16 9.62
CA ILE A 128 14.51 11.27 8.76
C ILE A 128 15.49 12.41 8.97
N LYS A 129 16.16 12.80 7.89
CA LYS A 129 17.18 13.84 7.87
C LYS A 129 16.72 15.01 7.03
N TYR A 130 17.08 16.21 7.49
CA TYR A 130 16.80 17.47 6.83
C TYR A 130 18.12 18.13 6.47
N SER A 131 18.25 18.53 5.21
CA SER A 131 19.37 19.34 4.71
C SER A 131 18.79 20.40 3.77
N GLU A 132 19.01 21.68 4.08
CA GLU A 132 18.46 22.81 3.31
C GLU A 132 16.93 22.71 3.15
N CYS A 133 16.45 22.41 1.94
CA CYS A 133 15.04 22.19 1.60
C CYS A 133 14.76 20.75 1.17
N LYS A 134 15.56 19.78 1.64
CA LYS A 134 15.46 18.39 1.25
C LYS A 134 15.25 17.49 2.48
N ILE A 135 14.26 16.60 2.39
CA ILE A 135 14.07 15.49 3.32
C ILE A 135 14.69 14.24 2.70
N THR A 136 15.47 13.52 3.49
CA THR A 136 16.08 12.22 3.12
C THR A 136 15.84 11.21 4.21
N PHE A 137 15.87 9.93 3.84
CA PHE A 137 15.62 8.83 4.75
C PHE A 137 16.84 7.93 4.83
N VAL A 138 17.05 7.31 5.98
CA VAL A 138 18.03 6.23 6.17
C VAL A 138 17.34 5.09 6.88
N GLY A 139 17.04 4.01 6.16
CA GLY A 139 16.37 2.83 6.69
C GLY A 139 17.34 1.73 7.10
N SER A 140 16.96 0.93 8.09
CA SER A 140 17.60 -0.36 8.36
C SER A 140 16.97 -1.48 7.52
N GLY A 141 17.55 -2.68 7.50
CA GLY A 141 16.87 -3.90 7.04
C GLY A 141 16.18 -3.79 5.66
N ARG A 142 14.90 -4.17 5.61
CA ARG A 142 14.01 -4.07 4.44
C ARG A 142 13.71 -2.62 4.07
N LEU A 143 13.79 -1.69 5.03
CA LEU A 143 13.61 -0.26 4.81
C LEU A 143 14.82 0.44 4.19
N LYS A 144 15.94 -0.26 3.91
CA LYS A 144 17.07 0.33 3.16
C LYS A 144 16.69 0.89 1.79
N VAL A 145 15.60 0.39 1.20
CA VAL A 145 15.04 0.94 -0.04
C VAL A 145 14.70 2.45 0.07
N LEU A 146 14.48 2.95 1.28
CA LEU A 146 14.19 4.36 1.54
C LEU A 146 15.40 5.27 1.39
N ASP A 147 16.61 4.73 1.41
CA ASP A 147 17.84 5.51 1.22
C ASP A 147 17.84 6.17 -0.18
N GLU A 148 17.07 5.62 -1.12
CA GLU A 148 16.88 6.16 -2.46
C GLU A 148 15.76 7.21 -2.55
N LEU A 149 14.98 7.40 -1.48
CA LEU A 149 13.88 8.35 -1.41
C LEU A 149 14.36 9.71 -0.90
N SER A 150 13.93 10.77 -1.58
CA SER A 150 14.07 12.13 -1.06
C SER A 150 12.93 13.04 -1.50
N ILE A 151 12.66 14.09 -0.74
CA ILE A 151 11.61 15.07 -1.02
C ILE A 151 12.24 16.45 -1.10
N ASN A 152 12.03 17.17 -2.20
CA ASN A 152 12.38 18.58 -2.37
C ASN A 152 11.20 19.45 -1.92
N LEU A 153 11.37 20.17 -0.82
CA LEU A 153 10.34 21.00 -0.21
C LEU A 153 10.08 22.32 -0.94
N ASN A 154 10.95 22.73 -1.88
CA ASN A 154 10.73 23.96 -2.66
C ASN A 154 9.89 23.67 -3.90
N GLU A 155 10.23 22.60 -4.61
CA GLU A 155 9.51 22.17 -5.82
C GLU A 155 8.28 21.31 -5.49
N LEU A 156 8.22 20.81 -4.25
CA LEU A 156 7.27 19.79 -3.77
C LEU A 156 7.36 18.50 -4.58
N THR A 157 8.52 18.18 -5.15
CA THR A 157 8.77 16.94 -5.87
C THR A 157 9.39 15.89 -4.95
N ALA A 158 9.21 14.62 -5.29
CA ALA A 158 9.94 13.53 -4.64
C ALA A 158 10.80 12.80 -5.68
N LYS A 159 11.90 12.21 -5.23
CA LYS A 159 12.78 11.40 -6.06
C LYS A 159 12.94 10.03 -5.42
N PHE A 160 12.75 8.99 -6.23
CA PHE A 160 12.99 7.60 -5.82
C PHE A 160 13.92 6.95 -6.83
N GLY A 161 15.18 6.75 -6.43
CA GLY A 161 16.24 6.29 -7.32
C GLY A 161 16.47 7.28 -8.46
N LYS A 162 16.17 6.89 -9.70
CA LYS A 162 16.26 7.75 -10.91
C LYS A 162 14.94 8.41 -11.30
N ILE A 163 13.84 8.04 -10.65
CA ILE A 163 12.50 8.50 -11.01
C ILE A 163 12.20 9.77 -10.21
N GLU A 164 11.76 10.80 -10.91
CA GLU A 164 11.22 12.02 -10.31
C GLU A 164 9.69 11.92 -10.30
N LEU A 165 9.11 12.24 -9.15
CA LEU A 165 7.68 12.23 -8.90
C LEU A 165 7.20 13.68 -8.82
N PRO A 166 6.11 14.03 -9.54
CA PRO A 166 5.58 15.38 -9.59
C PRO A 166 5.00 15.81 -8.24
N LYS A 167 4.44 17.02 -8.16
CA LYS A 167 3.83 17.55 -6.94
C LYS A 167 2.82 16.58 -6.31
N PRO A 168 2.75 16.49 -4.97
CA PRO A 168 1.84 15.57 -4.32
C PRO A 168 0.39 16.05 -4.44
N GLU A 169 -0.51 15.09 -4.37
CA GLU A 169 -1.91 15.34 -4.08
C GLU A 169 -2.18 15.17 -2.59
N SER A 170 -3.07 15.99 -2.04
CA SER A 170 -3.58 15.80 -0.69
C SER A 170 -4.49 14.58 -0.66
N VAL A 171 -4.30 13.71 0.33
CA VAL A 171 -5.14 12.54 0.55
C VAL A 171 -5.79 12.67 1.91
N ASN A 172 -7.10 12.49 1.95
CA ASN A 172 -7.87 12.48 3.18
C ASN A 172 -8.80 11.26 3.22
N ILE A 173 -8.46 10.29 4.06
CA ILE A 173 -9.24 9.09 4.30
C ILE A 173 -10.06 9.28 5.56
N ASN A 174 -11.33 9.59 5.37
CA ASN A 174 -12.28 9.92 6.45
C ASN A 174 -13.01 8.69 7.03
N THR A 175 -12.76 7.50 6.49
CA THR A 175 -13.35 6.23 6.93
C THR A 175 -12.28 5.27 7.41
N ALA A 176 -12.59 4.45 8.42
CA ALA A 176 -11.73 3.34 8.83
C ALA A 176 -11.88 2.11 7.92
N ASP A 177 -12.77 2.16 6.93
CA ASP A 177 -12.93 1.14 5.90
C ASP A 177 -11.85 1.28 4.82
N ASN A 178 -10.61 0.94 5.20
CA ASN A 178 -9.45 0.94 4.31
C ASN A 178 -8.39 -0.04 4.85
N GLY A 179 -7.36 -0.33 4.06
CA GLY A 179 -6.32 -1.31 4.41
C GLY A 179 -5.57 -1.04 5.73
N LEU A 180 -5.62 0.18 6.26
CA LEU A 180 -4.97 0.60 7.51
C LEU A 180 -5.93 0.72 8.69
N ARG A 181 -7.23 0.45 8.48
CA ARG A 181 -8.27 0.43 9.50
C ARG A 181 -8.34 1.70 10.37
N SER A 182 -7.95 2.83 9.80
CA SER A 182 -7.87 4.11 10.49
C SER A 182 -8.13 5.27 9.56
N LYS A 183 -8.63 6.38 10.12
CA LYS A 183 -8.74 7.65 9.39
C LYS A 183 -7.38 8.32 9.37
N TRP A 184 -6.99 8.86 8.23
CA TRP A 184 -5.70 9.53 8.09
C TRP A 184 -5.72 10.59 6.99
N GLN A 185 -4.83 11.56 7.12
CA GLN A 185 -4.63 12.61 6.13
C GLN A 185 -3.13 12.71 5.84
N GLY A 186 -2.78 12.96 4.57
CA GLY A 186 -1.39 13.06 4.15
C GLY A 186 -1.24 13.46 2.69
N PHE A 187 -0.12 13.08 2.09
CA PHE A 187 0.24 13.45 0.73
C PHE A 187 0.65 12.21 -0.08
N SER A 188 0.27 12.18 -1.36
CA SER A 188 0.58 11.09 -2.27
C SER A 188 1.32 11.62 -3.50
N TRP A 189 2.53 11.10 -3.72
CA TRP A 189 3.26 11.24 -4.97
C TRP A 189 2.97 10.02 -5.84
N ARG A 190 2.62 10.23 -7.12
CA ARG A 190 2.34 9.15 -8.06
C ARG A 190 3.16 9.31 -9.33
N PHE A 191 3.67 8.20 -9.82
CA PHE A 191 4.24 8.12 -11.16
C PHE A 191 3.13 7.63 -12.11
N GLU A 192 2.81 8.44 -13.10
CA GLU A 192 1.93 8.06 -14.19
C GLU A 192 2.73 8.16 -15.50
N GLU A 193 2.90 7.04 -16.22
CA GLU A 193 3.45 7.11 -17.56
C GLU A 193 2.49 7.90 -18.45
N ALA A 194 3.00 8.92 -19.15
CA ALA A 194 2.23 9.62 -20.17
C ALA A 194 1.69 8.59 -21.18
N ASN A 195 0.38 8.64 -21.42
CA ASN A 195 -0.36 7.57 -22.09
C ASN A 195 0.08 7.28 -23.52
#